data_AF-A0A9Q0PT85-F1
#
_entry.id   AF-A0A9Q0PT85-F1
#
_cell.length_a   1.000
_cell.length_b   1.000
_cell.length_c   1.000
_cell.angle_alpha   90.00
_cell.angle_beta   90.00
_cell.angle_gamma   90.00
#
_symmetry.space_group_name_H-M   'P 1'
#
loop_
_entity.id
_entity.type
_entity.pdbx_description
1 polymer ?
#
loop_
_entity_poly.entity_id
_entity_poly.type
_entity_poly.pdbx_seq_one_letter_code
_entity_poly.pdbx_strand_id
1 'polypeptide(L)'
;MRNKTGNFKSWVEVHCLQFLIYEVVSGGNIRKPGGLFGNSGSEIPVNDLKQLETTFYKLGFFLHILDYSATVATLTDLGFLWFREFYLESSRVIQFPIECSLPWMLVDHVLESHNAGLLESVLMPFDIYNDSAQQALAALRQRFLYDEIEAEVDHCFDLFVSKLCEIIFTYYKSWAASELLDASFLFASDNGEKYCVQPMRFTALFKMTRVKLLGRTIDLRRLVSERMNKVFRDNLEFLFDRFESQDLCAVVELEKLVEILKHAHGLLSKDLSIDSFSLMLNEMQENLSLVSFSSRLATQLEESQANSIAFWFEDLYILSFCMGCPRETSHDNRCKMLHRDGNYNLSYSCVIYKPSIMRGKENEEDADWELKGKGDLVLCMVAVGFGN
;
A
#
# COMPACT_ATOMS: atom_id res chain seq x y z
N MET A 1 29.01 -31.69 -5.01
CA MET A 1 29.38 -32.98 -5.62
C MET A 1 29.91 -32.72 -7.02
N ARG A 2 31.23 -32.88 -7.24
CA ARG A 2 31.83 -32.80 -8.58
C ARG A 2 31.53 -34.11 -9.31
N ASN A 3 30.62 -34.08 -10.27
CA ASN A 3 30.43 -35.19 -11.21
C ASN A 3 31.66 -35.26 -12.14
N LYS A 4 32.57 -36.17 -11.80
CA LYS A 4 33.45 -36.82 -12.76
C LYS A 4 32.59 -37.84 -13.52
N THR A 5 32.29 -37.60 -14.80
CA THR A 5 32.09 -38.61 -15.86
C THR A 5 31.55 -37.95 -17.13
N GLY A 6 32.29 -38.04 -18.23
CA GLY A 6 31.75 -37.92 -19.60
C GLY A 6 32.45 -36.89 -20.50
N ASN A 7 33.52 -37.31 -21.20
CA ASN A 7 34.00 -36.77 -22.49
C ASN A 7 33.83 -35.26 -22.78
N PHE A 8 34.21 -34.38 -21.87
CA PHE A 8 34.38 -32.96 -22.21
C PHE A 8 35.79 -32.77 -22.77
N LYS A 9 35.88 -32.36 -24.04
CA LYS A 9 37.14 -31.88 -24.63
C LYS A 9 37.80 -30.93 -23.62
N SER A 10 39.04 -31.22 -23.22
CA SER A 10 39.73 -30.35 -22.28
C SER A 10 39.81 -28.93 -22.84
N TRP A 11 39.72 -27.89 -21.99
CA TRP A 11 39.93 -26.49 -22.40
C TRP A 11 41.19 -26.34 -23.28
N VAL A 12 42.22 -27.15 -22.96
CA VAL A 12 43.46 -27.31 -23.72
C VAL A 12 43.22 -27.79 -25.15
N GLU A 13 42.41 -28.83 -25.38
CA GLU A 13 42.09 -29.31 -26.73
C GLU A 13 41.39 -28.26 -27.58
N VAL A 14 40.43 -27.53 -27.01
CA VAL A 14 39.71 -26.45 -27.72
C VAL A 14 40.67 -25.33 -28.08
N HIS A 15 41.54 -24.94 -27.15
CA HIS A 15 42.54 -23.89 -27.37
C HIS A 15 43.62 -24.32 -28.39
N CYS A 16 44.11 -25.56 -28.33
CA CYS A 16 45.02 -26.12 -29.32
C CYS A 16 44.39 -26.15 -30.72
N LEU A 17 43.12 -26.56 -30.82
CA LEU A 17 42.38 -26.54 -32.10
C LEU A 17 42.21 -25.12 -32.63
N GLN A 18 41.84 -24.16 -31.78
CA GLN A 18 41.74 -22.74 -32.18
C GLN A 18 43.08 -22.21 -32.68
N PHE A 19 44.16 -22.49 -31.97
CA PHE A 19 45.50 -22.06 -32.34
C PHE A 19 45.94 -22.66 -33.69
N LEU A 20 45.76 -23.96 -33.89
CA LEU A 20 46.11 -24.62 -35.16
C LEU A 20 45.29 -24.07 -36.34
N ILE A 21 43.99 -23.86 -36.15
CA ILE A 21 43.13 -23.28 -37.18
C ILE A 21 43.54 -21.83 -37.47
N TYR A 22 43.85 -21.05 -36.43
CA TYR A 22 44.31 -19.67 -36.57
C TYR A 22 45.61 -19.55 -37.37
N GLU A 23 46.60 -20.41 -37.12
CA GLU A 23 47.86 -20.42 -37.88
C GLU A 23 47.62 -20.74 -39.36
N VAL A 24 46.74 -21.70 -39.65
CA VAL A 24 46.40 -22.11 -41.02
C VAL A 24 45.63 -21.01 -41.77
N VAL A 25 44.64 -20.38 -41.13
CA VAL A 25 43.79 -19.33 -41.74
C VAL A 25 44.53 -17.98 -41.86
N SER A 26 45.28 -17.59 -40.83
CA SER A 26 46.03 -16.32 -40.81
C SER A 26 47.31 -16.37 -41.65
N GLY A 27 47.73 -17.55 -42.11
CA GLY A 27 48.97 -17.75 -42.84
C GLY A 27 50.22 -17.54 -41.97
N GLY A 28 50.15 -17.93 -40.70
CA GLY A 28 51.20 -17.71 -39.70
C GLY A 28 52.54 -18.28 -40.15
N ASN A 29 53.60 -17.46 -40.06
CA ASN A 29 55.03 -17.67 -40.37
C ASN A 29 55.46 -18.43 -41.64
N ILE A 30 54.54 -19.04 -42.40
CA ILE A 30 54.75 -19.72 -43.69
C ILE A 30 54.85 -18.69 -44.82
N ARG A 31 54.48 -17.43 -44.56
CA ARG A 31 54.63 -16.29 -45.47
C ARG A 31 55.95 -15.52 -45.29
N LYS A 32 57.00 -16.14 -44.73
CA LYS A 32 58.36 -15.58 -44.86
C LYS A 32 58.92 -15.94 -46.25
N PRO A 33 59.21 -14.95 -47.12
CA PRO A 33 59.84 -15.23 -48.40
C PRO A 33 61.28 -15.68 -48.13
N GLY A 34 61.58 -16.97 -48.33
CA GLY A 34 62.96 -17.47 -48.31
C GLY A 34 63.27 -18.74 -47.50
N GLY A 35 62.29 -19.43 -46.92
CA GLY A 35 62.49 -20.80 -46.42
C GLY A 35 62.38 -21.82 -47.55
N LEU A 36 63.13 -22.92 -47.51
CA LEU A 36 63.22 -23.98 -48.55
C LEU A 36 61.90 -24.74 -48.87
N PHE A 37 60.76 -24.25 -48.35
CA PHE A 37 59.39 -24.68 -48.65
C PHE A 37 58.51 -23.51 -49.14
N GLY A 38 59.13 -22.45 -49.64
CA GLY A 38 58.44 -21.28 -50.18
C GLY A 38 57.86 -21.56 -51.57
N ASN A 39 56.60 -21.17 -51.75
CA ASN A 39 55.78 -21.19 -52.97
C ASN A 39 55.03 -22.49 -53.29
N SER A 40 53.89 -22.64 -52.62
CA SER A 40 52.64 -23.01 -53.28
C SER A 40 51.52 -22.21 -52.61
N GLY A 41 50.68 -21.52 -53.39
CA GLY A 41 49.44 -20.96 -52.88
C GLY A 41 48.72 -22.05 -52.11
N SER A 42 48.23 -21.74 -50.91
CA SER A 42 47.64 -22.69 -49.96
C SER A 42 46.97 -23.87 -50.70
N GLU A 43 47.53 -25.08 -50.59
CA GLU A 43 46.96 -26.31 -51.19
C GLU A 43 45.53 -26.58 -50.73
N ILE A 44 45.07 -25.84 -49.73
CA ILE A 44 43.73 -25.86 -49.16
C ILE A 44 42.78 -25.06 -50.07
N PRO A 45 41.72 -25.69 -50.59
CA PRO A 45 40.66 -25.01 -51.33
C PRO A 45 40.06 -23.84 -50.55
N VAL A 46 39.69 -22.77 -51.26
CA VAL A 46 39.07 -21.56 -50.66
C VAL A 46 37.82 -21.88 -49.86
N ASN A 47 37.04 -22.88 -50.27
CA ASN A 47 35.85 -23.32 -49.54
C ASN A 47 36.21 -23.96 -48.19
N ASP A 48 37.31 -24.70 -48.10
CA ASP A 48 37.75 -25.35 -46.87
C ASP A 48 38.36 -24.33 -45.90
N LEU A 49 39.07 -23.32 -46.43
CA LEU A 49 39.51 -22.17 -45.63
C LEU A 49 38.33 -21.42 -45.00
N LYS A 50 37.24 -21.20 -45.76
CA LYS A 50 36.00 -20.60 -45.22
C LYS A 50 35.33 -21.47 -44.15
N GLN A 51 35.35 -22.79 -44.32
CA GLN A 51 34.83 -23.71 -43.31
C GLN A 51 35.67 -23.71 -42.04
N LEU A 52 37.00 -23.66 -42.17
CA LEU A 52 37.92 -23.54 -41.04
C LEU A 52 37.73 -22.22 -40.29
N GLU A 53 37.60 -21.10 -41.01
CA GLU A 53 37.28 -19.80 -40.43
C GLU A 53 35.93 -19.81 -39.69
N THR A 54 34.89 -20.39 -40.29
CA THR A 54 33.58 -20.56 -39.62
C THR A 54 33.70 -21.43 -38.36
N THR A 55 34.51 -22.49 -38.42
CA THR A 55 34.74 -23.39 -37.29
C THR A 55 35.53 -22.69 -36.18
N PHE A 56 36.51 -21.86 -36.53
CA PHE A 56 37.26 -21.02 -35.60
C PHE A 56 36.33 -20.11 -34.79
N TYR A 57 35.43 -19.38 -35.46
CA TYR A 57 34.44 -18.55 -34.78
C TYR A 57 33.52 -19.36 -33.86
N LYS A 58 33.04 -20.53 -34.31
CA LYS A 58 32.20 -21.42 -33.48
C LYS A 58 32.93 -21.94 -32.25
N LEU A 59 34.22 -22.30 -32.39
CA LEU A 59 35.05 -22.73 -31.27
C LEU A 59 35.24 -21.62 -30.22
N GLY A 60 35.27 -20.35 -30.65
CA GLY A 60 35.28 -19.18 -29.75
C GLY A 60 34.12 -19.19 -28.76
N PHE A 61 32.90 -19.42 -29.24
CA PHE A 61 31.70 -19.49 -28.40
C PHE A 61 31.56 -20.81 -27.66
N PHE A 62 32.22 -21.87 -28.11
CA PHE A 62 32.09 -23.20 -27.54
C PHE A 62 32.43 -23.20 -26.04
N LEU A 63 33.52 -22.52 -25.63
CA LEU A 63 33.91 -22.45 -24.21
C LEU A 63 32.84 -21.78 -23.32
N HIS A 64 32.19 -20.73 -23.82
CA HIS A 64 31.10 -20.05 -23.12
C HIS A 64 29.84 -20.94 -23.00
N ILE A 65 29.58 -21.78 -23.99
CA ILE A 65 28.46 -22.74 -23.96
C ILE A 65 28.77 -23.93 -23.04
N LEU A 66 30.03 -24.37 -22.96
CA LEU A 66 30.44 -25.45 -22.07
C LEU A 66 30.22 -25.08 -20.60
N ASP A 67 30.55 -23.84 -20.21
CA ASP A 67 30.19 -23.29 -18.90
C ASP A 67 29.06 -22.26 -19.03
N TYR A 68 27.92 -22.76 -19.49
CA TYR A 68 26.73 -21.93 -19.70
C TYR A 68 26.28 -21.22 -18.42
N SER A 69 26.32 -21.92 -17.28
CA SER A 69 25.90 -21.35 -15.99
C SER A 69 26.79 -20.18 -15.57
N ALA A 70 28.12 -20.30 -15.68
CA ALA A 70 29.01 -19.17 -15.38
C ALA A 70 28.82 -18.02 -16.37
N THR A 71 28.66 -18.32 -17.66
CA THR A 71 28.45 -17.30 -18.69
C THR A 71 27.17 -16.51 -18.45
N VAL A 72 26.04 -17.19 -18.17
CA VAL A 72 24.78 -16.51 -17.84
C VAL A 72 24.93 -15.66 -16.60
N ALA A 73 25.53 -16.21 -15.52
CA ALA A 73 25.74 -15.45 -14.29
C ALA A 73 26.56 -14.18 -14.53
N THR A 74 27.62 -14.23 -15.35
CA THR A 74 28.42 -13.05 -15.69
C THR A 74 27.65 -12.04 -16.55
N LEU A 75 26.78 -12.50 -17.45
CA LEU A 75 26.00 -11.61 -18.33
C LEU A 75 24.83 -10.93 -17.60
N THR A 76 24.31 -11.54 -16.54
CA THR A 76 23.20 -11.00 -15.75
C THR A 76 23.65 -10.27 -14.50
N ASP A 77 24.95 -10.21 -14.22
CA ASP A 77 25.50 -9.58 -13.03
C ASP A 77 25.40 -8.05 -13.11
N LEU A 78 24.50 -7.50 -12.30
CA LEU A 78 24.28 -6.06 -12.19
C LEU A 78 24.81 -5.49 -10.88
N GLY A 79 25.63 -6.24 -10.14
CA GLY A 79 26.10 -5.85 -8.81
C GLY A 79 26.89 -4.54 -8.78
N PHE A 80 27.51 -4.18 -9.91
CA PHE A 80 28.26 -2.94 -10.08
C PHE A 80 27.43 -1.66 -9.86
N LEU A 81 26.09 -1.76 -9.96
CA LEU A 81 25.17 -0.63 -9.82
C LEU A 81 25.03 -0.10 -8.38
N TRP A 82 25.41 -0.90 -7.37
CA TRP A 82 25.39 -0.47 -5.96
C TRP A 82 26.70 0.21 -5.54
N PHE A 83 27.83 -0.27 -6.06
CA PHE A 83 29.16 0.19 -5.65
C PHE A 83 29.40 1.67 -5.98
N ARG A 84 29.97 2.38 -5.01
CA ARG A 84 30.09 3.85 -5.04
C ARG A 84 31.37 4.39 -4.40
N GLU A 85 32.38 3.53 -4.22
CA GLU A 85 33.65 3.84 -3.54
C GLU A 85 34.40 4.98 -4.25
N PHE A 86 34.37 5.01 -5.58
CA PHE A 86 34.96 6.10 -6.37
C PHE A 86 34.36 7.46 -6.00
N TYR A 87 33.04 7.52 -5.83
CA TYR A 87 32.32 8.76 -5.49
C TYR A 87 32.48 9.13 -4.01
N LEU A 88 32.55 8.14 -3.11
CA LEU A 88 32.85 8.36 -1.70
C LEU A 88 34.23 8.99 -1.50
N GLU A 89 35.25 8.45 -2.17
CA GLU A 89 36.61 9.00 -2.15
C GLU A 89 36.66 10.42 -2.73
N SER A 90 36.01 10.64 -3.88
CA SER A 90 35.98 11.96 -4.52
C SER A 90 35.23 13.02 -3.69
N SER A 91 34.21 12.63 -2.93
CA SER A 91 33.37 13.54 -2.13
C SER A 91 33.87 13.71 -0.69
N ARG A 92 34.80 12.87 -0.23
CA ARG A 92 35.30 12.81 1.15
C ARG A 92 34.19 12.58 2.18
N VAL A 93 33.21 11.76 1.81
CA VAL A 93 32.11 11.33 2.68
C VAL A 93 32.27 9.84 2.97
N ILE A 94 31.89 9.41 4.17
CA ILE A 94 32.00 8.02 4.61
C ILE A 94 30.91 7.14 3.96
N GLN A 95 29.68 7.64 3.88
CA GLN A 95 28.53 6.92 3.32
C GLN A 95 27.58 7.90 2.62
N PHE A 96 26.99 7.50 1.50
CA PHE A 96 25.84 8.20 0.93
C PHE A 96 24.53 7.71 1.56
N PRO A 97 23.51 8.57 1.68
CA PRO A 97 22.21 8.15 2.17
C PRO A 97 21.52 7.22 1.14
N ILE A 98 20.51 6.46 1.57
CA ILE A 98 19.90 5.40 0.76
C ILE A 98 19.19 5.94 -0.49
N GLU A 99 18.75 7.19 -0.46
CA GLU A 99 18.11 7.89 -1.58
C GLU A 99 19.09 8.12 -2.74
N CYS A 100 20.39 7.98 -2.50
CA CYS A 100 21.44 7.99 -3.51
C CYS A 100 21.88 6.57 -3.94
N SER A 101 21.27 5.52 -3.40
CA SER A 101 21.52 4.13 -3.80
C SER A 101 20.62 3.74 -4.96
N LEU A 102 21.22 3.39 -6.10
CA LEU A 102 20.45 3.11 -7.32
C LEU A 102 19.43 1.97 -7.15
N PRO A 103 19.75 0.82 -6.50
CA PRO A 103 18.75 -0.21 -6.22
C PRO A 103 17.53 0.34 -5.48
N TRP A 104 17.74 1.15 -4.44
CA TRP A 104 16.64 1.77 -3.69
C TRP A 104 15.87 2.79 -4.51
N MET A 105 16.55 3.66 -5.27
CA MET A 105 15.89 4.64 -6.15
C MET A 105 14.94 3.97 -7.14
N LEU A 106 15.29 2.79 -7.66
CA LEU A 106 14.43 2.03 -8.56
C LEU A 106 13.21 1.45 -7.84
N VAL A 107 13.39 0.88 -6.63
CA VAL A 107 12.26 0.41 -5.81
C VAL A 107 11.31 1.56 -5.49
N ASP A 108 11.86 2.67 -5.02
CA ASP A 108 11.11 3.86 -4.63
C ASP A 108 10.33 4.42 -5.82
N HIS A 109 10.97 4.54 -6.99
CA HIS A 109 10.30 4.97 -8.20
C HIS A 109 9.12 4.07 -8.59
N VAL A 110 9.26 2.74 -8.47
CA VAL A 110 8.16 1.81 -8.77
C VAL A 110 6.99 2.04 -7.80
N LEU A 111 7.26 2.21 -6.51
CA LEU A 111 6.24 2.45 -5.48
C LEU A 111 5.49 3.78 -5.72
N GLU A 112 6.22 4.85 -6.04
CA GLU A 112 5.65 6.20 -6.25
C GLU A 112 4.96 6.36 -7.61
N SER A 113 5.30 5.54 -8.62
CA SER A 113 4.76 5.68 -9.98
C SER A 113 3.26 5.38 -10.10
N HIS A 114 2.66 4.71 -9.10
CA HIS A 114 1.28 4.19 -9.11
C HIS A 114 0.92 3.37 -10.37
N ASN A 115 1.90 2.88 -11.12
CA ASN A 115 1.66 2.08 -12.32
C ASN A 115 1.49 0.61 -11.93
N ALA A 116 0.26 0.10 -12.06
CA ALA A 116 -0.10 -1.28 -11.72
C ALA A 116 0.81 -2.33 -12.39
N GLY A 117 1.30 -2.07 -13.61
CA GLY A 117 2.19 -3.00 -14.31
C GLY A 117 3.61 -3.04 -13.74
N LEU A 118 4.14 -1.89 -13.32
CA LEU A 118 5.48 -1.80 -12.73
C LEU A 118 5.49 -2.37 -11.31
N LEU A 119 4.39 -2.23 -10.57
CA LEU A 119 4.30 -2.68 -9.18
C LEU A 119 4.52 -4.19 -9.02
N GLU A 120 4.08 -5.01 -9.99
CA GLU A 120 4.34 -6.47 -9.98
C GLU A 120 5.84 -6.81 -10.05
N SER A 121 6.66 -5.88 -10.55
CA SER A 121 8.11 -6.02 -10.69
C SER A 121 8.94 -5.34 -9.60
N VAL A 122 8.30 -4.80 -8.56
CA VAL A 122 8.96 -3.99 -7.51
C VAL A 122 10.09 -4.71 -6.77
N LEU A 123 10.11 -6.04 -6.79
CA LEU A 123 11.18 -6.84 -6.18
C LEU A 123 12.42 -7.01 -7.08
N MET A 124 12.32 -6.77 -8.38
CA MET A 124 13.46 -6.98 -9.30
C MET A 124 14.69 -6.14 -8.93
N PRO A 125 14.58 -4.86 -8.53
CA PRO A 125 15.75 -4.10 -8.12
C PRO A 125 16.44 -4.65 -6.86
N PHE A 126 15.74 -5.41 -6.00
CA PHE A 126 16.38 -6.04 -4.84
C PHE A 126 17.38 -7.13 -5.24
N ASP A 127 17.25 -7.71 -6.44
CA ASP A 127 18.25 -8.66 -6.96
C ASP A 127 19.61 -8.01 -7.24
N ILE A 128 19.65 -6.68 -7.45
CA ILE A 128 20.93 -5.98 -7.57
C ILE A 128 21.74 -6.14 -6.28
N TYR A 129 21.11 -6.12 -5.10
CA TYR A 129 21.81 -6.37 -3.85
C TYR A 129 22.34 -7.81 -3.74
N ASN A 130 21.62 -8.79 -4.29
CA ASN A 130 22.11 -10.17 -4.37
C ASN A 130 23.39 -10.25 -5.20
N ASP A 131 23.42 -9.59 -6.36
CA ASP A 131 24.58 -9.52 -7.24
C ASP A 131 25.74 -8.77 -6.57
N SER A 132 25.47 -7.60 -5.98
CA SER A 132 26.49 -6.81 -5.27
C SER A 132 27.10 -7.58 -4.10
N ALA A 133 26.29 -8.29 -3.32
CA ALA A 133 26.78 -9.11 -2.22
C ALA A 133 27.66 -10.27 -2.71
N GLN A 134 27.27 -10.92 -3.82
CA GLN A 134 28.08 -11.95 -4.46
C GLN A 134 29.41 -11.38 -4.97
N GLN A 135 29.41 -10.21 -5.61
CA GLN A 135 30.64 -9.53 -6.04
C GLN A 135 31.54 -9.15 -4.86
N ALA A 136 30.97 -8.58 -3.79
CA ALA A 136 31.70 -8.19 -2.59
C ALA A 136 32.44 -9.38 -1.95
N LEU A 137 31.77 -10.53 -1.82
CA LEU A 137 32.34 -11.72 -1.18
C LEU A 137 33.25 -12.53 -2.12
N ALA A 138 32.82 -12.79 -3.37
CA ALA A 138 33.50 -13.72 -4.26
C ALA A 138 34.62 -13.05 -5.08
N ALA A 139 34.37 -11.84 -5.59
CA ALA A 139 35.30 -11.12 -6.46
C ALA A 139 36.22 -10.18 -5.67
N LEU A 140 35.65 -9.26 -4.89
CA LEU A 140 36.41 -8.25 -4.14
C LEU A 140 37.03 -8.80 -2.85
N ARG A 141 36.40 -9.84 -2.27
CA ARG A 141 36.78 -10.47 -1.00
C ARG A 141 36.88 -9.49 0.15
N GLN A 142 35.99 -8.50 0.17
CA GLN A 142 35.92 -7.48 1.21
C GLN A 142 34.66 -7.71 2.06
N ARG A 143 34.86 -7.97 3.35
CA ARG A 143 33.75 -8.21 4.28
C ARG A 143 32.97 -6.94 4.60
N PHE A 144 33.65 -5.81 4.76
CA PHE A 144 33.00 -4.55 5.12
C PHE A 144 31.97 -4.11 4.07
N LEU A 145 32.25 -4.33 2.78
CA LEU A 145 31.29 -4.05 1.70
C LEU A 145 30.02 -4.90 1.83
N TYR A 146 30.17 -6.19 2.17
CA TYR A 146 29.02 -7.04 2.43
C TYR A 146 28.23 -6.56 3.65
N ASP A 147 28.91 -6.16 4.74
CA ASP A 147 28.25 -5.66 5.94
C ASP A 147 27.46 -4.37 5.65
N GLU A 148 27.98 -3.49 4.78
CA GLU A 148 27.26 -2.29 4.30
C GLU A 148 26.06 -2.62 3.42
N ILE A 149 26.21 -3.57 2.47
CA ILE A 149 25.11 -4.06 1.62
C ILE A 149 24.01 -4.66 2.49
N GLU A 150 24.36 -5.50 3.47
CA GLU A 150 23.42 -6.15 4.38
C GLU A 150 22.63 -5.11 5.20
N ALA A 151 23.32 -4.12 5.77
CA ALA A 151 22.68 -3.05 6.52
C ALA A 151 21.72 -2.20 5.66
N GLU A 152 22.13 -1.87 4.42
CA GLU A 152 21.29 -1.10 3.51
C GLU A 152 20.07 -1.88 3.04
N VAL A 153 20.22 -3.17 2.73
CA VAL A 153 19.12 -4.06 2.35
C VAL A 153 18.12 -4.20 3.48
N ASP A 154 18.57 -4.46 4.70
CA ASP A 154 17.68 -4.64 5.85
C ASP A 154 16.82 -3.38 6.07
N HIS A 155 17.44 -2.19 5.98
CA HIS A 155 16.71 -0.94 6.11
C HIS A 155 15.74 -0.69 4.94
N CYS A 156 16.21 -0.84 3.69
CA CYS A 156 15.39 -0.63 2.50
C CYS A 156 14.21 -1.61 2.43
N PHE A 157 14.40 -2.87 2.83
CA PHE A 157 13.36 -3.87 2.79
C PHE A 157 12.25 -3.57 3.81
N ASP A 158 12.61 -3.11 5.01
CA ASP A 158 11.64 -2.64 6.01
C ASP A 158 10.81 -1.45 5.50
N LEU A 159 11.48 -0.45 4.89
CA LEU A 159 10.81 0.69 4.27
C LEU A 159 9.88 0.26 3.14
N PHE A 160 10.35 -0.64 2.27
CA PHE A 160 9.57 -1.20 1.17
C PHE A 160 8.30 -1.88 1.68
N VAL A 161 8.39 -2.76 2.68
CA VAL A 161 7.21 -3.45 3.23
C VAL A 161 6.23 -2.44 3.84
N SER A 162 6.70 -1.41 4.53
CA SER A 162 5.83 -0.35 5.08
C SER A 162 5.08 0.39 3.97
N LYS A 163 5.81 0.94 3.00
CA LYS A 163 5.22 1.68 1.86
C LYS A 163 4.26 0.81 1.05
N LEU A 164 4.63 -0.44 0.79
CA LEU A 164 3.78 -1.38 0.06
C LEU A 164 2.46 -1.63 0.81
N CYS A 165 2.51 -1.83 2.12
CA CYS A 165 1.31 -2.03 2.93
C CYS A 165 0.42 -0.79 2.94
N GLU A 166 1.00 0.41 3.03
CA GLU A 166 0.26 1.68 2.94
C GLU A 166 -0.45 1.83 1.59
N ILE A 167 0.24 1.52 0.47
CA ILE A 167 -0.35 1.55 -0.88
C ILE A 167 -1.50 0.56 -1.00
N ILE A 168 -1.30 -0.68 -0.56
CA ILE A 168 -2.34 -1.72 -0.59
C ILE A 168 -3.55 -1.28 0.24
N PHE A 169 -3.32 -0.89 1.49
CA PHE A 169 -4.40 -0.49 2.39
C PHE A 169 -5.18 0.70 1.85
N THR A 170 -4.48 1.74 1.38
CA THR A 170 -5.10 2.93 0.79
C THR A 170 -5.94 2.60 -0.42
N TYR A 171 -5.45 1.72 -1.31
CA TYR A 171 -6.21 1.27 -2.47
C TYR A 171 -7.50 0.54 -2.05
N TYR A 172 -7.41 -0.48 -1.19
CA TYR A 172 -8.59 -1.26 -0.80
C TYR A 172 -9.59 -0.47 0.05
N LYS A 173 -9.11 0.45 0.89
CA LYS A 173 -9.97 1.39 1.64
C LYS A 173 -10.69 2.34 0.69
N SER A 174 -9.99 2.88 -0.31
CA SER A 174 -10.59 3.77 -1.31
C SER A 174 -11.60 3.05 -2.18
N TRP A 175 -11.29 1.81 -2.60
CA TRP A 175 -12.20 0.98 -3.37
C TRP A 175 -13.48 0.66 -2.57
N ALA A 176 -13.32 0.26 -1.30
CA ALA A 176 -14.47 0.03 -0.42
C ALA A 176 -15.33 1.28 -0.21
N ALA A 177 -14.70 2.43 -0.02
CA ALA A 177 -15.41 3.70 0.10
C ALA A 177 -16.16 4.05 -1.20
N SER A 178 -15.53 3.84 -2.35
CA SER A 178 -16.13 4.09 -3.67
C SER A 178 -17.39 3.23 -3.91
N GLU A 179 -17.39 1.96 -3.48
CA GLU A 179 -18.55 1.07 -3.59
C GLU A 179 -19.70 1.42 -2.63
N LEU A 180 -19.41 2.01 -1.48
CA LEU A 180 -20.40 2.37 -0.46
C LEU A 180 -20.95 3.80 -0.63
N LEU A 181 -20.40 4.60 -1.55
CA LEU A 181 -20.91 5.93 -1.86
C LEU A 181 -22.29 5.86 -2.52
N ASP A 182 -23.18 6.75 -2.12
CA ASP A 182 -24.52 6.81 -2.69
C ASP A 182 -24.48 7.26 -4.17
N ALA A 183 -25.15 6.49 -5.02
CA ALA A 183 -25.24 6.77 -6.45
C ALA A 183 -25.97 8.09 -6.73
N SER A 184 -26.93 8.48 -5.86
CA SER A 184 -27.64 9.76 -6.01
C SER A 184 -26.72 10.95 -5.79
N PHE A 185 -25.80 10.84 -4.83
CA PHE A 185 -24.75 11.82 -4.57
C PHE A 185 -23.76 11.91 -5.74
N LEU A 186 -23.32 10.77 -6.28
CA LEU A 186 -22.40 10.75 -7.43
C LEU A 186 -23.02 11.38 -8.68
N PHE A 187 -24.32 11.15 -8.92
CA PHE A 187 -25.04 11.75 -10.04
C PHE A 187 -25.20 13.27 -9.88
N ALA A 188 -25.39 13.75 -8.65
CA ALA A 188 -25.52 15.16 -8.35
C ALA A 188 -24.16 15.90 -8.29
N SER A 189 -23.05 15.17 -8.27
CA SER A 189 -21.70 15.72 -8.13
C SER A 189 -21.02 15.91 -9.48
N ASP A 190 -20.63 17.15 -9.78
CA ASP A 190 -19.87 17.49 -10.99
C ASP A 190 -18.46 16.86 -11.02
N ASN A 191 -17.99 16.30 -9.89
CA ASN A 191 -16.64 15.74 -9.70
C ASN A 191 -16.62 14.20 -9.61
N GLY A 192 -17.58 13.50 -10.22
CA GLY A 192 -17.70 12.03 -10.18
C GLY A 192 -16.39 11.26 -10.44
N GLU A 193 -15.55 11.77 -11.33
CA GLU A 193 -14.25 11.16 -11.67
C GLU A 193 -13.27 11.07 -10.49
N LYS A 194 -13.35 12.00 -9.51
CA LYS A 194 -12.48 11.98 -8.33
C LYS A 194 -12.75 10.83 -7.38
N TYR A 195 -13.96 10.26 -7.44
CA TYR A 195 -14.38 9.14 -6.59
C TYR A 195 -14.13 7.79 -7.27
N CYS A 196 -13.62 7.78 -8.51
CA CYS A 196 -13.25 6.58 -9.24
C CYS A 196 -11.84 6.12 -8.85
N VAL A 197 -11.73 4.87 -8.43
CA VAL A 197 -10.46 4.26 -8.05
C VAL A 197 -9.87 3.52 -9.24
N GLN A 198 -8.64 3.88 -9.62
CA GLN A 198 -7.93 3.20 -10.69
C GLN A 198 -7.54 1.79 -10.27
N PRO A 199 -7.85 0.75 -11.06
CA PRO A 199 -7.63 -0.63 -10.66
C PRO A 199 -6.13 -0.96 -10.57
N MET A 200 -5.73 -1.47 -9.41
CA MET A 200 -4.35 -1.90 -9.12
C MET A 200 -4.25 -3.43 -9.10
N ARG A 201 -3.06 -3.97 -9.38
CA ARG A 201 -2.81 -5.42 -9.45
C ARG A 201 -1.83 -5.86 -8.36
N PHE A 202 -2.36 -6.50 -7.31
CA PHE A 202 -1.56 -7.03 -6.21
C PHE A 202 -1.47 -8.56 -6.20
N THR A 203 -2.15 -9.23 -7.14
CA THR A 203 -2.31 -10.70 -7.13
C THR A 203 -0.99 -11.46 -7.21
N ALA A 204 0.00 -10.94 -7.97
CA ALA A 204 1.34 -11.52 -8.02
C ALA A 204 2.06 -11.39 -6.67
N LEU A 205 2.02 -10.19 -6.07
CA LEU A 205 2.66 -9.89 -4.79
C LEU A 205 2.08 -10.72 -3.64
N PHE A 206 0.76 -10.89 -3.59
CA PHE A 206 0.10 -11.72 -2.58
C PHE A 206 0.40 -13.22 -2.70
N LYS A 207 0.91 -13.68 -3.85
CA LYS A 207 1.33 -15.07 -4.05
C LYS A 207 2.80 -15.31 -3.71
N MET A 208 3.58 -14.25 -3.48
CA MET A 208 5.02 -14.36 -3.20
C MET A 208 5.26 -14.80 -1.75
N THR A 209 5.66 -16.06 -1.58
CA THR A 209 5.99 -16.67 -0.28
C THR A 209 7.49 -16.93 -0.10
N ARG A 210 8.28 -16.79 -1.18
CA ARG A 210 9.71 -17.15 -1.19
C ARG A 210 10.52 -16.15 -2.00
N VAL A 211 10.75 -14.99 -1.42
CA VAL A 211 11.70 -14.00 -1.94
C VAL A 211 13.09 -14.35 -1.44
N LYS A 212 14.07 -14.51 -2.34
CA LYS A 212 15.46 -14.79 -1.95
C LYS A 212 16.24 -13.49 -1.91
N LEU A 213 16.80 -13.17 -0.76
CA LEU A 213 17.56 -11.93 -0.57
C LEU A 213 18.73 -12.18 0.38
N LEU A 214 19.95 -11.92 -0.07
CA LEU A 214 21.20 -12.15 0.64
C LEU A 214 21.30 -13.57 1.25
N GLY A 215 20.82 -14.57 0.50
CA GLY A 215 20.78 -15.98 0.93
C GLY A 215 19.63 -16.34 1.89
N ARG A 216 18.89 -15.35 2.40
CA ARG A 216 17.68 -15.54 3.22
C ARG A 216 16.48 -15.83 2.32
N THR A 217 15.49 -16.56 2.85
CA THR A 217 14.19 -16.74 2.19
C THR A 217 13.13 -16.03 2.99
N ILE A 218 12.51 -15.01 2.41
CA ILE A 218 11.53 -14.13 3.04
C ILE A 218 10.13 -14.47 2.50
N ASP A 219 9.17 -14.61 3.42
CA ASP A 219 7.76 -14.79 3.09
C ASP A 219 7.05 -13.44 3.05
N LEU A 220 7.01 -12.82 1.86
CA LEU A 220 6.39 -11.51 1.67
C LEU A 220 4.90 -11.53 2.00
N ARG A 221 4.17 -12.57 1.59
CA ARG A 221 2.74 -12.73 1.88
C ARG A 221 2.47 -12.67 3.38
N ARG A 222 3.26 -13.40 4.17
CA ARG A 222 3.14 -13.40 5.63
C ARG A 222 3.44 -12.03 6.22
N LEU A 223 4.53 -11.38 5.80
CA LEU A 223 4.89 -10.04 6.27
C LEU A 223 3.79 -9.02 5.99
N VAL A 224 3.25 -9.02 4.77
CA VAL A 224 2.14 -8.14 4.38
C VAL A 224 0.89 -8.44 5.21
N SER A 225 0.57 -9.71 5.47
CA SER A 225 -0.60 -10.09 6.27
C SER A 225 -0.47 -9.62 7.74
N GLU A 226 0.69 -9.83 8.36
CA GLU A 226 0.97 -9.39 9.73
C GLU A 226 0.91 -7.85 9.86
N ARG A 227 1.47 -7.12 8.88
CA ARG A 227 1.39 -5.66 8.85
C ARG A 227 -0.04 -5.18 8.62
N MET A 228 -0.80 -5.84 7.75
CA MET A 228 -2.20 -5.48 7.49
C MET A 228 -3.06 -5.65 8.74
N ASN A 229 -2.86 -6.72 9.53
CA ASN A 229 -3.51 -6.91 10.83
C ASN A 229 -3.29 -5.71 11.77
N LYS A 230 -2.07 -5.18 11.80
CA LYS A 230 -1.73 -3.98 12.60
C LYS A 230 -2.43 -2.74 12.04
N VAL A 231 -2.35 -2.50 10.72
CA VAL A 231 -2.95 -1.33 10.07
C VAL A 231 -4.47 -1.26 10.32
N PHE A 232 -5.18 -2.38 10.27
CA PHE A 232 -6.60 -2.42 10.59
C PHE A 232 -6.91 -2.07 12.05
N ARG A 233 -6.11 -2.55 13.00
CA ARG A 233 -6.24 -2.20 14.42
C ARG A 233 -5.95 -0.73 14.68
N ASP A 234 -4.84 -0.22 14.14
CA ASP A 234 -4.46 1.19 14.26
C ASP A 234 -5.56 2.11 13.66
N ASN A 235 -6.22 1.69 12.57
CA ASN A 235 -7.35 2.43 12.00
C ASN A 235 -8.60 2.36 12.88
N LEU A 236 -8.92 1.21 13.47
CA LEU A 236 -10.06 1.09 14.40
C LEU A 236 -9.84 1.96 15.64
N GLU A 237 -8.64 1.91 16.21
CA GLU A 237 -8.24 2.74 17.35
C GLU A 237 -8.41 4.23 17.02
N PHE A 238 -7.88 4.67 15.88
CA PHE A 238 -8.05 6.05 15.41
C PHE A 238 -9.52 6.47 15.28
N LEU A 239 -10.39 5.57 14.80
CA LEU A 239 -11.83 5.86 14.69
C LEU A 239 -12.50 6.00 16.05
N PHE A 240 -12.11 5.17 17.03
CA PHE A 240 -12.62 5.25 18.39
C PHE A 240 -12.12 6.50 19.10
N ASP A 241 -10.82 6.81 19.04
CA ASP A 241 -10.26 8.04 19.60
C ASP A 241 -10.92 9.30 19.00
N ARG A 242 -11.19 9.27 17.69
CA ARG A 242 -11.92 10.36 17.03
C ARG A 242 -13.34 10.50 17.57
N PHE A 243 -14.06 9.39 17.74
CA PHE A 243 -15.41 9.42 18.31
C PHE A 243 -15.38 9.88 19.77
N GLU A 244 -14.40 9.44 20.57
CA GLU A 244 -14.15 9.86 21.96
C GLU A 244 -13.94 11.36 22.11
N SER A 245 -13.42 12.02 21.07
CA SER A 245 -13.24 13.47 21.03
C SER A 245 -14.46 14.27 20.57
N GLN A 246 -15.54 13.63 20.14
CA GLN A 246 -16.70 14.25 19.49
C GLN A 246 -18.01 14.03 20.29
N ASP A 247 -19.07 14.69 19.84
CA ASP A 247 -20.41 14.58 20.43
C ASP A 247 -21.13 13.30 19.97
N LEU A 248 -22.24 12.97 20.64
CA LEU A 248 -23.02 11.76 20.35
C LEU A 248 -23.48 11.66 18.88
N CYS A 249 -23.67 12.79 18.21
CA CYS A 249 -24.07 12.85 16.80
C CYS A 249 -23.06 12.17 15.87
N ALA A 250 -21.77 12.12 16.26
CA ALA A 250 -20.71 11.48 15.50
C ALA A 250 -20.84 9.94 15.41
N VAL A 251 -21.78 9.32 16.15
CA VAL A 251 -22.00 7.87 16.09
C VAL A 251 -22.37 7.40 14.69
N VAL A 252 -23.10 8.23 13.92
CA VAL A 252 -23.47 7.93 12.53
C VAL A 252 -22.25 7.96 11.62
N GLU A 253 -21.33 8.90 11.84
CA GLU A 253 -20.05 8.95 11.12
C GLU A 253 -19.20 7.72 11.43
N LEU A 254 -19.07 7.37 12.71
CA LEU A 254 -18.32 6.20 13.16
C LEU A 254 -18.86 4.91 12.54
N GLU A 255 -20.19 4.70 12.54
CA GLU A 255 -20.82 3.53 11.94
C GLU A 255 -20.44 3.40 10.47
N LYS A 256 -20.49 4.50 9.70
CA LYS A 256 -20.11 4.51 8.29
C LYS A 256 -18.62 4.27 8.05
N LEU A 257 -17.75 4.84 8.88
CA LEU A 257 -16.31 4.62 8.75
C LEU A 257 -15.91 3.17 9.09
N VAL A 258 -16.54 2.58 10.10
CA VAL A 258 -16.36 1.17 10.46
C VAL A 258 -16.91 0.24 9.37
N GLU A 259 -18.05 0.59 8.76
CA GLU A 259 -18.62 -0.14 7.61
C GLU A 259 -17.66 -0.18 6.42
N ILE A 260 -17.05 0.96 6.07
CA ILE A 260 -16.01 1.05 5.02
C ILE A 260 -14.82 0.16 5.37
N LEU A 261 -14.34 0.22 6.61
CA LEU A 261 -13.18 -0.56 7.04
C LEU A 261 -13.47 -2.06 7.02
N LYS A 262 -14.67 -2.48 7.42
CA LYS A 262 -15.16 -3.86 7.35
C LYS A 262 -15.23 -4.35 5.90
N HIS A 263 -15.72 -3.52 4.99
CA HIS A 263 -15.81 -3.86 3.57
C HIS A 263 -14.41 -3.99 2.93
N ALA A 264 -13.50 -3.06 3.23
CA ALA A 264 -12.10 -3.14 2.81
C ALA A 264 -11.40 -4.42 3.32
N HIS A 265 -11.64 -4.78 4.59
CA HIS A 265 -11.18 -6.04 5.18
C HIS A 265 -11.73 -7.26 4.43
N GLY A 266 -13.03 -7.26 4.10
CA GLY A 266 -13.67 -8.32 3.34
C GLY A 266 -13.12 -8.50 1.92
N LEU A 267 -12.71 -7.41 1.28
CA LEU A 267 -12.05 -7.45 -0.03
C LEU A 267 -10.63 -8.03 0.07
N LEU A 268 -9.84 -7.60 1.06
CA LEU A 268 -8.46 -8.07 1.28
C LEU A 268 -8.38 -9.52 1.75
N SER A 269 -9.32 -9.96 2.59
CA SER A 269 -9.35 -11.32 3.15
C SER A 269 -9.56 -12.42 2.11
N LYS A 270 -9.93 -12.05 0.87
CA LYS A 270 -10.02 -13.00 -0.25
C LYS A 270 -8.63 -13.47 -0.71
N ASP A 271 -7.63 -12.59 -0.64
CA ASP A 271 -6.28 -12.84 -1.14
C ASP A 271 -5.26 -13.09 -0.02
N LEU A 272 -5.44 -12.42 1.13
CA LEU A 272 -4.55 -12.50 2.30
C LEU A 272 -5.20 -13.25 3.47
N SER A 273 -4.37 -13.89 4.27
CA SER A 273 -4.79 -14.56 5.51
C SER A 273 -4.67 -13.58 6.67
N ILE A 274 -5.71 -12.78 6.89
CA ILE A 274 -5.82 -11.74 7.90
C ILE A 274 -6.76 -12.23 9.02
N ASP A 275 -6.61 -11.75 10.25
CA ASP A 275 -7.52 -12.09 11.35
C ASP A 275 -8.95 -11.66 11.01
N SER A 276 -9.96 -12.30 11.58
CA SER A 276 -11.34 -11.90 11.31
C SER A 276 -11.63 -10.49 11.85
N PHE A 277 -12.34 -9.67 11.07
CA PHE A 277 -12.70 -8.30 11.46
C PHE A 277 -13.44 -8.22 12.80
N SER A 278 -14.31 -9.19 13.10
CA SER A 278 -15.05 -9.23 14.38
C SER A 278 -14.12 -9.38 15.59
N LEU A 279 -13.06 -10.18 15.47
CA LEU A 279 -12.05 -10.30 16.52
C LEU A 279 -11.31 -8.97 16.70
N MET A 280 -10.86 -8.34 15.62
CA MET A 280 -10.20 -7.03 15.69
C MET A 280 -11.09 -5.98 16.32
N LEU A 281 -12.37 -5.91 15.91
CA LEU A 281 -13.33 -4.96 16.44
C LEU A 281 -13.57 -5.17 17.94
N ASN A 282 -13.77 -6.41 18.37
CA ASN A 282 -13.97 -6.74 19.79
C ASN A 282 -12.72 -6.43 20.63
N GLU A 283 -11.53 -6.67 20.07
CA GLU A 283 -10.25 -6.34 20.70
C GLU A 283 -10.15 -4.83 20.97
N MET A 284 -10.41 -4.01 19.95
CA MET A 284 -10.30 -2.56 20.04
C MET A 284 -11.43 -1.92 20.87
N GLN A 285 -12.60 -2.57 20.94
CA GLN A 285 -13.69 -2.15 21.84
C GLN A 285 -13.45 -2.52 23.31
N GLU A 286 -12.32 -3.18 23.62
CA GLU A 286 -11.99 -3.77 24.92
C GLU A 286 -13.01 -4.82 25.41
N ASN A 287 -13.77 -5.42 24.49
CA ASN A 287 -14.87 -6.34 24.76
C ASN A 287 -14.43 -7.82 24.93
N LEU A 288 -13.13 -8.08 25.01
CA LEU A 288 -12.59 -9.45 25.06
C LEU A 288 -12.37 -10.00 26.47
N SER A 289 -12.38 -9.16 27.51
CA SER A 289 -12.19 -9.62 28.88
C SER A 289 -13.52 -10.03 29.54
N LEU A 290 -13.49 -11.05 30.42
CA LEU A 290 -14.64 -11.47 31.23
C LEU A 290 -15.11 -10.39 32.23
N VAL A 291 -14.38 -9.27 32.36
CA VAL A 291 -14.60 -8.20 33.34
C VAL A 291 -15.08 -6.89 32.67
N SER A 292 -14.97 -6.78 31.34
CA SER A 292 -15.44 -5.65 30.56
C SER A 292 -16.94 -5.79 30.31
N PHE A 293 -17.74 -5.41 31.31
CA PHE A 293 -19.22 -5.33 31.21
C PHE A 293 -19.69 -4.10 30.41
N SER A 294 -18.78 -3.17 30.10
CA SER A 294 -19.02 -2.00 29.26
C SER A 294 -17.95 -1.91 28.17
N SER A 295 -18.37 -1.77 26.92
CA SER A 295 -17.46 -1.45 25.80
C SER A 295 -17.02 0.02 25.90
N ARG A 296 -15.87 0.38 25.32
CA ARG A 296 -15.44 1.81 25.18
C ARG A 296 -16.57 2.69 24.62
N LEU A 297 -17.32 2.15 23.66
CA LEU A 297 -18.48 2.82 23.09
C LEU A 297 -19.65 2.93 24.07
N ALA A 298 -19.93 1.90 24.87
CA ALA A 298 -21.01 1.93 25.85
C ALA A 298 -20.73 2.96 26.96
N THR A 299 -19.49 3.03 27.46
CA THR A 299 -19.12 4.03 28.48
C THR A 299 -19.24 5.45 27.94
N GLN A 300 -18.82 5.69 26.70
CA GLN A 300 -18.93 7.02 26.11
C GLN A 300 -20.38 7.37 25.76
N LEU A 301 -21.20 6.41 25.33
CA LEU A 301 -22.63 6.63 25.14
C LEU A 301 -23.32 7.00 26.47
N GLU A 302 -22.94 6.36 27.58
CA GLU A 302 -23.46 6.70 28.91
C GLU A 302 -23.01 8.09 29.37
N GLU A 303 -21.73 8.44 29.22
CA GLU A 303 -21.19 9.76 29.56
C GLU A 303 -21.78 10.88 28.69
N SER A 304 -21.88 10.65 27.38
CA SER A 304 -22.44 11.63 26.44
C SER A 304 -23.96 11.77 26.59
N GLN A 305 -24.69 10.71 26.95
CA GLN A 305 -26.09 10.81 27.35
C GLN A 305 -26.23 11.61 28.65
N ALA A 306 -25.38 11.38 29.65
CA ALA A 306 -25.41 12.15 30.90
C ALA A 306 -25.12 13.64 30.65
N ASN A 307 -24.12 13.96 29.81
CA ASN A 307 -23.79 15.34 29.45
C ASN A 307 -24.88 15.99 28.58
N SER A 308 -25.46 15.24 27.64
CA SER A 308 -26.58 15.73 26.84
C SER A 308 -27.78 16.02 27.73
N ILE A 309 -28.16 15.08 28.61
CA ILE A 309 -29.25 15.28 29.57
C ILE A 309 -28.97 16.49 30.45
N ALA A 310 -27.74 16.71 30.92
CA ALA A 310 -27.37 17.89 31.70
C ALA A 310 -27.52 19.21 30.89
N PHE A 311 -27.08 19.23 29.63
CA PHE A 311 -27.21 20.38 28.73
C PHE A 311 -28.68 20.69 28.39
N TRP A 312 -29.47 19.65 28.05
CA TRP A 312 -30.89 19.76 27.77
C TRP A 312 -31.69 20.15 29.02
N PHE A 313 -31.24 19.77 30.23
CA PHE A 313 -31.83 20.22 31.49
C PHE A 313 -31.45 21.67 31.85
N GLU A 314 -30.25 22.15 31.51
CA GLU A 314 -29.90 23.58 31.64
C GLU A 314 -30.73 24.44 30.67
N ASP A 315 -30.91 23.99 29.42
CA ASP A 315 -31.80 24.66 28.46
C ASP A 315 -33.29 24.60 28.88
N LEU A 316 -33.73 23.49 29.52
CA LEU A 316 -35.05 23.41 30.14
C LEU A 316 -35.18 24.32 31.36
N TYR A 317 -34.12 24.51 32.15
CA TYR A 317 -34.09 25.45 33.28
C TYR A 317 -34.17 26.90 32.79
N ILE A 318 -33.52 27.24 31.67
CA ILE A 318 -33.64 28.54 31.00
C ILE A 318 -35.07 28.74 30.45
N LEU A 319 -35.68 27.72 29.84
CA LEU A 319 -37.07 27.74 29.38
C LEU A 319 -38.09 27.84 30.54
N SER A 320 -37.84 27.19 31.67
CA SER A 320 -38.74 27.23 32.84
C SER A 320 -38.57 28.52 33.67
N PHE A 321 -37.40 29.16 33.65
CA PHE A 321 -37.23 30.54 34.15
C PHE A 321 -37.96 31.55 33.26
N CYS A 322 -37.97 31.34 31.94
CA CYS A 322 -38.75 32.18 31.01
C CYS A 322 -40.27 31.99 31.13
N MET A 323 -40.75 30.79 31.50
CA MET A 323 -42.17 30.51 31.75
C MET A 323 -42.70 31.00 33.11
N GLY A 324 -41.83 31.54 33.98
CA GLY A 324 -42.20 32.12 35.27
C GLY A 324 -42.64 33.59 35.23
N CYS A 325 -42.79 34.20 34.06
CA CYS A 325 -43.22 35.60 33.93
C CYS A 325 -44.76 35.69 33.88
N PRO A 326 -45.42 36.55 34.68
CA PRO A 326 -46.88 36.67 34.70
C PRO A 326 -47.42 37.08 33.32
N ARG A 327 -48.41 36.35 32.80
CA ARG A 327 -49.09 36.66 31.55
C ARG A 327 -49.85 37.99 31.65
N GLU A 328 -49.35 39.04 30.99
CA GLU A 328 -50.21 40.11 30.50
C GLU A 328 -50.71 39.76 29.10
N THR A 329 -52.03 39.80 28.96
CA THR A 329 -52.77 39.46 27.75
C THR A 329 -52.49 40.42 26.61
N SER A 330 -51.88 39.94 25.52
CA SER A 330 -52.07 40.55 24.20
C SER A 330 -52.04 39.48 23.10
N HIS A 331 -52.94 39.63 22.14
CA HIS A 331 -53.09 38.76 20.98
C HIS A 331 -51.95 38.97 19.98
N ASP A 332 -50.78 38.37 20.23
CA ASP A 332 -49.80 38.07 19.19
C ASP A 332 -48.91 36.92 19.68
N ASN A 333 -48.92 35.76 19.00
CA ASN A 333 -48.14 34.57 19.37
C ASN A 333 -46.65 34.71 18.99
N ARG A 334 -46.04 35.86 19.32
CA ARG A 334 -44.61 36.13 19.12
C ARG A 334 -43.99 36.60 20.43
N CYS A 335 -43.34 35.69 21.16
CA CYS A 335 -42.38 36.10 22.17
C CYS A 335 -41.10 36.58 21.47
N LYS A 336 -40.80 37.87 21.58
CA LYS A 336 -39.48 38.43 21.25
C LYS A 336 -38.64 38.44 22.52
N MET A 337 -37.56 37.65 22.55
CA MET A 337 -36.48 37.89 23.52
C MET A 337 -35.58 39.00 22.98
N LEU A 338 -35.44 40.08 23.75
CA LEU A 338 -34.41 41.10 23.53
C LEU A 338 -33.28 40.81 24.52
N HIS A 339 -32.17 40.26 24.03
CA HIS A 339 -30.92 40.24 24.79
C HIS A 339 -30.22 41.58 24.58
N ARG A 340 -29.85 42.25 25.67
CA ARG A 340 -29.15 43.54 25.62
C ARG A 340 -27.76 43.36 26.21
N ASP A 341 -26.88 42.71 25.45
CA ASP A 341 -25.45 42.82 25.68
C ASP A 341 -24.91 43.97 24.85
N GLY A 342 -24.12 44.83 25.49
CA GLY A 342 -23.82 46.19 25.09
C GLY A 342 -22.98 46.39 23.83
N ASN A 343 -23.24 45.67 22.73
CA ASN A 343 -22.87 46.14 21.37
C ASN A 343 -23.60 45.49 20.17
N TYR A 344 -24.48 44.49 20.32
CA TYR A 344 -25.23 43.95 19.18
C TYR A 344 -26.64 43.47 19.56
N ASN A 345 -27.66 43.82 18.76
CA ASN A 345 -29.02 43.28 18.89
C ASN A 345 -29.15 42.00 18.07
N LEU A 346 -29.25 40.85 18.72
CA LEU A 346 -29.69 39.59 18.10
C LEU A 346 -31.16 39.35 18.45
N SER A 347 -32.00 39.13 17.44
CA SER A 347 -33.40 38.73 17.63
C SER A 347 -33.57 37.26 17.29
N TYR A 348 -34.00 36.44 18.25
CA TYR A 348 -34.44 35.07 18.02
C TYR A 348 -35.96 35.01 18.06
N SER A 349 -36.58 34.35 17.08
CA SER A 349 -38.01 34.02 17.11
C SER A 349 -38.17 32.51 17.26
N CYS A 350 -38.66 32.07 18.42
CA CYS A 350 -39.05 30.69 18.65
C CYS A 350 -40.58 30.59 18.49
N VAL A 351 -41.05 29.73 17.58
CA VAL A 351 -42.48 29.42 17.40
C VAL A 351 -42.74 28.06 18.03
N ILE A 352 -43.40 28.04 19.18
CA ILE A 352 -43.77 26.82 19.88
C ILE A 352 -45.16 26.38 19.40
N TYR A 353 -45.23 25.29 18.64
CA TYR A 353 -46.51 24.62 18.36
C TYR A 353 -46.80 23.56 19.43
N LYS A 354 -47.99 23.63 20.04
CA LYS A 354 -48.52 22.56 20.88
C LYS A 354 -48.87 21.35 20.00
N PRO A 355 -48.49 20.11 20.34
CA PRO A 355 -49.04 18.94 19.67
C PRO A 355 -50.49 18.75 20.12
N SER A 356 -51.44 18.91 19.20
CA SER A 356 -52.82 18.49 19.41
C SER A 356 -52.89 16.96 19.35
N ILE A 357 -53.39 16.34 20.41
CA ILE A 357 -53.60 14.89 20.52
C ILE A 357 -54.51 14.42 19.37
N MET A 358 -53.96 13.66 18.43
CA MET A 358 -54.71 12.97 17.38
C MET A 358 -55.56 11.85 18.01
N ARG A 359 -56.89 12.00 17.98
CA ARG A 359 -57.84 10.91 18.25
C ARG A 359 -58.60 10.65 16.94
N GLY A 360 -58.32 9.52 16.30
CA GLY A 360 -59.02 9.10 15.10
C GLY A 360 -60.50 8.79 15.39
N LYS A 361 -61.38 9.23 14.51
CA LYS A 361 -62.70 8.64 14.31
C LYS A 361 -62.87 8.36 12.82
N GLU A 362 -63.22 7.11 12.53
CA GLU A 362 -63.71 6.64 11.24
C GLU A 362 -65.00 7.37 10.87
N ASN A 363 -65.03 7.93 9.66
CA ASN A 363 -66.15 7.97 8.69
C ASN A 363 -66.15 9.26 7.86
N GLU A 364 -66.56 9.07 6.61
CA GLU A 364 -66.89 10.05 5.56
C GLU A 364 -65.78 10.48 4.58
N GLU A 365 -66.21 10.47 3.33
CA GLU A 365 -65.50 10.58 2.06
C GLU A 365 -64.95 12.00 1.84
N ASP A 366 -63.88 12.08 1.04
CA ASP A 366 -63.24 13.29 0.51
C ASP A 366 -62.60 14.27 1.52
N ALA A 367 -61.28 14.13 1.70
CA ALA A 367 -60.42 15.27 2.03
C ALA A 367 -59.04 15.11 1.39
N ASP A 368 -58.84 15.78 0.26
CA ASP A 368 -57.51 16.14 -0.26
C ASP A 368 -56.74 16.96 0.80
N TRP A 369 -55.49 16.59 1.08
CA TRP A 369 -54.55 17.47 1.80
C TRP A 369 -53.28 17.66 0.97
N GLU A 370 -53.19 18.81 0.28
CA GLU A 370 -51.94 19.33 -0.29
C GLU A 370 -50.99 19.78 0.83
N LEU A 371 -49.81 19.15 0.92
CA LEU A 371 -48.66 19.67 1.65
C LEU A 371 -47.99 20.79 0.82
N LYS A 372 -48.37 22.04 1.07
CA LYS A 372 -47.59 23.22 0.64
C LYS A 372 -46.77 23.75 1.80
N GLY A 373 -45.50 23.38 1.85
CA GLY A 373 -44.54 23.94 2.80
C GLY A 373 -43.16 23.30 2.66
N LYS A 374 -42.14 24.14 2.45
CA LYS A 374 -40.73 23.77 2.34
C LYS A 374 -40.28 22.93 3.54
N GLY A 375 -39.47 21.92 3.25
CA GLY A 375 -39.02 20.92 4.22
C GLY A 375 -38.26 21.50 5.40
N ASP A 376 -38.49 20.86 6.54
CA ASP A 376 -37.57 20.75 7.66
C ASP A 376 -37.77 19.34 8.24
N LEU A 377 -36.66 18.62 8.46
CA LEU A 377 -36.65 17.28 9.04
C LEU A 377 -37.25 17.30 10.45
N VAL A 378 -38.25 16.46 10.70
CA VAL A 378 -38.78 16.21 12.04
C VAL A 378 -38.06 15.00 12.63
N LEU A 379 -37.16 15.23 13.59
CA LEU A 379 -36.60 14.17 14.43
C LEU A 379 -37.59 13.86 15.56
N CYS A 380 -38.46 12.87 15.36
CA CYS A 380 -39.29 12.32 16.44
C CYS A 380 -38.46 11.31 17.24
N MET A 381 -37.84 11.72 18.35
CA MET A 381 -37.37 10.77 19.37
C MET A 381 -38.52 10.46 20.34
N VAL A 382 -39.05 9.24 20.26
CA VAL A 382 -39.98 8.68 21.25
C VAL A 382 -39.15 8.20 22.44
N ALA A 383 -39.17 8.93 23.54
CA ALA A 383 -38.65 8.45 24.81
C ALA A 383 -39.63 7.42 25.40
N VAL A 384 -39.24 6.14 25.39
CA VAL A 384 -39.94 5.08 26.13
C VAL A 384 -39.46 5.14 27.58
N GLY A 385 -40.26 5.76 28.45
CA GLY A 385 -40.00 5.76 29.89
C GLY A 385 -40.40 4.42 30.52
N PHE A 386 -39.45 3.73 31.13
CA PHE A 386 -39.72 2.69 32.12
C PHE A 386 -39.98 3.38 33.47
N GLY A 387 -41.22 3.30 33.94
CA GLY A 387 -41.60 3.76 35.28
C GLY A 387 -41.32 2.69 36.34
N ASN A 388 -41.09 3.14 37.57
CA ASN A 388 -41.41 2.38 38.78
C ASN A 388 -42.82 2.74 39.25
#